data_AF-A0A327JBW8-F1
#
_entry.id   AF-A0A327JBW8-F1
#
_cell.length_a   1.000
_cell.length_b   1.000
_cell.length_c   1.000
_cell.angle_alpha   90.00
_cell.angle_beta   90.00
_cell.angle_gamma   90.00
#
_symmetry.space_group_name_H-M   'P 1'
#
loop_
_entity.id
_entity.type
_entity.pdbx_description
1 polymer ?
#
loop_
_entity_poly.entity_id
_entity_poly.type
_entity_poly.pdbx_seq_one_letter_code
_entity_poly.pdbx_strand_id
1 'polypeptide(L)'
;MKNFIKFILAIMIISLPANCAEILKGNLAEDTLFNGAQVRVTSINKITTSKKSLVEGSKVNFVVVRDVIKDGEKVIKKGSLVEGEVVLIVPNRFISIPAKIVIEEFTTEDIYGNKVRLKGSIRKAGNDHNNIVPYINLFTGLVRGGEVQIRPEEDYFILFY
;
A
#
# COMPACT_ATOMS: atom_id res chain seq x y z
N MET A 1 14.30 -22.79 38.72
CA MET A 1 14.09 -21.45 38.11
C MET A 1 13.13 -21.42 36.91
N LYS A 2 12.90 -22.51 36.17
CA LYS A 2 11.97 -22.52 35.00
C LYS A 2 10.47 -22.41 35.37
N ASN A 3 10.10 -22.72 36.61
CA ASN A 3 8.69 -22.69 37.06
C ASN A 3 8.27 -21.33 37.66
N PHE A 4 9.22 -20.46 38.00
CA PHE A 4 8.95 -19.14 38.58
C PHE A 4 8.59 -18.10 37.49
N ILE A 5 9.19 -18.25 36.30
CA ILE A 5 8.93 -17.38 35.14
C ILE A 5 7.51 -17.60 34.57
N LYS A 6 6.99 -18.84 34.61
CA LYS A 6 5.60 -19.12 34.21
C LYS A 6 4.57 -18.51 35.15
N PHE A 7 4.91 -18.31 36.43
CA PHE A 7 4.00 -17.75 37.43
C PHE A 7 3.93 -16.21 37.32
N ILE A 8 5.05 -15.56 36.99
CA ILE A 8 5.09 -14.09 36.77
C ILE A 8 4.37 -13.71 35.46
N LEU A 9 4.46 -14.54 34.41
CA LEU A 9 3.76 -14.27 33.15
C LEU A 9 2.23 -14.46 33.27
N ALA A 10 1.76 -15.32 34.17
CA ALA A 10 0.33 -15.53 34.41
C ALA A 10 -0.31 -14.39 35.23
N ILE A 11 0.45 -13.74 36.12
CA ILE A 11 -0.05 -12.63 36.96
C ILE A 11 -0.12 -11.30 36.19
N MET A 12 0.75 -11.11 35.18
CA MET A 12 0.75 -9.91 34.32
C MET A 12 -0.42 -9.80 33.34
N ILE A 13 -1.31 -10.80 33.28
CA ILE A 13 -2.53 -10.76 32.46
C ILE A 13 -3.75 -10.30 33.30
N ILE A 14 -3.64 -10.24 34.64
CA ILE A 14 -4.82 -10.06 35.52
C ILE A 14 -5.12 -8.58 35.85
N SER A 15 -4.31 -7.60 35.43
CA SER A 15 -4.61 -6.18 35.70
C SER A 15 -4.67 -5.27 34.47
N LEU A 16 -5.09 -5.80 33.32
CA LEU A 16 -5.56 -4.93 32.25
C LEU A 16 -7.02 -4.56 32.55
N PRO A 17 -7.38 -3.27 32.67
CA PRO A 17 -8.78 -2.89 32.77
C PRO A 17 -9.51 -3.45 31.55
N ALA A 18 -10.70 -4.03 31.74
CA ALA A 18 -11.46 -4.75 30.70
C ALA A 18 -11.56 -3.96 29.37
N ASN A 19 -11.54 -2.63 29.46
CA ASN A 19 -11.52 -1.69 28.35
C ASN A 19 -10.29 -1.84 27.42
N CYS A 20 -9.11 -2.17 27.94
CA CYS A 20 -7.88 -2.31 27.14
C CYS A 20 -7.86 -3.63 26.33
N ALA A 21 -8.45 -4.70 26.88
CA ALA A 21 -8.62 -5.96 26.16
C ALA A 21 -9.67 -5.86 25.04
N GLU A 22 -10.73 -5.06 25.22
CA GLU A 22 -11.70 -4.77 24.15
C GLU A 22 -11.12 -3.89 23.04
N ILE A 23 -10.32 -2.88 23.37
CA ILE A 23 -9.63 -2.02 22.38
C ILE A 23 -8.61 -2.84 21.55
N LEU A 24 -7.89 -3.78 22.18
CA LEU A 24 -6.98 -4.67 21.46
C LEU A 24 -7.72 -5.67 20.57
N LYS A 25 -8.88 -6.19 21.02
CA LYS A 25 -9.76 -7.03 20.19
C LYS A 25 -10.38 -6.23 19.04
N GLY A 26 -10.75 -4.97 19.24
CA GLY A 26 -11.29 -4.09 18.20
C GLY A 26 -10.26 -3.78 17.12
N ASN A 27 -9.01 -3.48 17.50
CA ASN A 27 -7.93 -3.24 16.55
C ASN A 27 -7.48 -4.51 15.81
N LEU A 28 -7.49 -5.67 16.48
CA LEU A 28 -7.24 -6.96 15.81
C LEU A 28 -8.40 -7.38 14.91
N ALA A 29 -9.65 -7.03 15.25
CA ALA A 29 -10.84 -7.32 14.45
C ALA A 29 -10.93 -6.45 13.19
N GLU A 30 -10.48 -5.19 13.25
CA GLU A 30 -10.47 -4.30 12.08
C GLU A 30 -9.39 -4.70 11.07
N ASP A 31 -8.25 -5.22 11.54
CA ASP A 31 -7.18 -5.77 10.69
C ASP A 31 -7.48 -7.21 10.19
N THR A 32 -8.49 -7.89 10.77
CA THR A 32 -9.01 -9.19 10.29
C THR A 32 -10.32 -9.09 9.50
N LEU A 33 -10.82 -7.88 9.18
CA LEU A 33 -12.08 -7.71 8.44
C LEU A 33 -11.92 -7.51 6.92
N PHE A 34 -10.85 -8.05 6.33
CA PHE A 34 -10.86 -8.43 4.91
C PHE A 34 -10.64 -9.93 4.81
N ASN A 35 -11.75 -10.69 4.86
CA ASN A 35 -11.81 -12.12 4.58
C ASN A 35 -11.58 -12.44 3.08
N GLY A 36 -10.76 -11.63 2.40
CA GLY A 36 -10.49 -11.68 0.96
C GLY A 36 -9.09 -12.19 0.69
N ALA A 37 -8.90 -12.84 -0.45
CA ALA A 37 -7.59 -13.38 -0.81
C ALA A 37 -6.63 -12.24 -1.19
N GLN A 38 -5.40 -12.27 -0.68
CA GLN A 38 -4.39 -11.25 -0.98
C GLN A 38 -3.90 -11.36 -2.42
N VAL A 39 -4.06 -10.28 -3.18
CA VAL A 39 -3.56 -10.13 -4.54
C VAL A 39 -2.33 -9.23 -4.51
N ARG A 40 -1.14 -9.83 -4.62
CA ARG A 40 0.12 -9.07 -4.67
C ARG A 40 0.41 -8.68 -6.12
N VAL A 41 0.64 -7.39 -6.36
CA VAL A 41 0.83 -6.82 -7.70
C VAL A 41 2.10 -5.99 -7.80
N THR A 42 2.62 -5.84 -9.01
CA THR A 42 3.69 -4.88 -9.37
C THR A 42 3.33 -4.17 -10.68
N SER A 43 3.78 -2.94 -10.88
CA SER A 43 3.48 -2.19 -12.11
C SER A 43 4.12 -2.87 -13.33
N ILE A 44 3.50 -2.82 -14.50
CA ILE A 44 4.11 -3.33 -15.75
C ILE A 44 5.18 -2.35 -16.27
N ASN A 45 4.89 -1.06 -16.20
CA ASN A 45 5.77 0.02 -16.64
C ASN A 45 6.06 0.97 -15.48
N LYS A 46 7.18 1.69 -15.56
CA LYS A 46 7.48 2.76 -14.62
C LYS A 46 6.39 3.84 -14.65
N ILE A 47 5.71 4.03 -13.51
CA ILE A 47 4.74 5.12 -13.31
C ILE A 47 5.44 6.26 -12.58
N THR A 48 5.33 7.49 -13.08
CA THR A 48 5.98 8.64 -12.46
C THR A 48 5.25 9.95 -12.73
N THR A 49 5.22 10.82 -11.72
CA THR A 49 4.66 12.18 -11.82
C THR A 49 5.55 13.16 -12.59
N SER A 50 6.80 12.78 -12.87
CA SER A 50 7.69 13.56 -13.72
C SER A 50 7.25 13.62 -15.18
N LYS A 51 6.43 12.65 -15.63
CA LYS A 51 5.88 12.61 -16.99
C LYS A 51 4.56 13.37 -17.05
N LYS A 52 4.46 14.35 -17.96
CA LYS A 52 3.24 15.15 -18.18
C LYS A 52 2.01 14.34 -18.60
N SER A 53 2.20 13.10 -19.06
CA SER A 53 1.10 12.23 -19.51
C SER A 53 0.31 11.59 -18.37
N LEU A 54 0.83 11.60 -17.14
CA LEU A 54 0.12 11.04 -15.99
C LEU A 54 -0.77 12.11 -15.36
N VAL A 55 -2.08 11.94 -15.51
CA VAL A 55 -3.11 12.83 -14.96
C VAL A 55 -4.13 12.03 -14.16
N GLU A 56 -4.92 12.69 -13.32
CA GLU A 56 -6.07 12.05 -12.66
C GLU A 56 -7.03 11.47 -13.71
N GLY A 57 -7.62 10.32 -13.42
CA GLY A 57 -8.39 9.49 -14.36
C GLY A 57 -7.54 8.59 -15.27
N SER A 58 -6.20 8.73 -15.27
CA SER A 58 -5.34 7.84 -16.06
C SER A 58 -5.44 6.40 -15.58
N LYS A 59 -5.56 5.47 -16.54
CA LYS A 59 -5.42 4.04 -16.27
C LYS A 59 -3.96 3.64 -16.19
N VAL A 60 -3.63 2.81 -15.21
CA VAL A 60 -2.30 2.27 -14.98
C VAL A 60 -2.37 0.78 -14.78
N ASN A 61 -1.39 0.08 -15.36
CA ASN A 61 -1.41 -1.38 -15.45
C ASN A 61 -0.40 -2.00 -14.49
N PHE A 62 -0.87 -3.01 -13.79
CA PHE A 62 -0.13 -3.87 -12.89
C PHE A 62 -0.28 -5.33 -13.31
N VAL A 63 0.57 -6.19 -12.77
CA VAL A 63 0.54 -7.63 -13.00
C VAL A 63 0.52 -8.36 -11.67
N VAL A 64 -0.29 -9.41 -11.59
CA VAL A 64 -0.35 -10.31 -10.44
C VAL A 64 0.95 -11.12 -10.36
N VAL A 65 1.64 -11.06 -9.22
CA VAL A 65 2.99 -11.64 -9.10
C VAL A 65 3.00 -13.11 -8.73
N ARG A 66 1.89 -13.63 -8.20
CA ARG A 66 1.70 -15.05 -7.83
C ARG A 66 0.23 -15.44 -7.93
N ASP A 67 -0.05 -16.72 -8.13
CA ASP A 67 -1.42 -17.23 -8.12
C ASP A 67 -2.15 -16.82 -6.83
N VAL A 68 -3.39 -16.37 -6.97
CA VAL A 68 -4.27 -16.00 -5.87
C VAL A 68 -5.17 -17.18 -5.57
N ILE A 69 -5.13 -17.65 -4.34
CA ILE A 69 -5.92 -18.78 -3.86
C ILE A 69 -6.96 -18.26 -2.85
N LYS A 70 -8.23 -18.61 -3.05
CA LYS A 70 -9.33 -18.35 -2.14
C LYS A 70 -10.07 -19.66 -1.88
N ASP A 71 -10.30 -19.99 -0.61
CA ASP A 71 -11.02 -21.21 -0.21
C ASP A 71 -10.44 -22.52 -0.80
N GLY A 72 -9.12 -22.57 -0.98
CA GLY A 72 -8.41 -23.72 -1.55
C GLY A 72 -8.39 -23.78 -3.08
N GLU A 73 -9.10 -22.87 -3.76
CA GLU A 73 -9.16 -22.80 -5.21
C GLU A 73 -8.41 -21.60 -5.77
N LYS A 74 -7.82 -21.76 -6.96
CA LYS A 74 -7.17 -20.66 -7.67
C LYS A 74 -8.22 -19.75 -8.27
N VAL A 75 -8.20 -18.48 -7.93
CA VAL A 75 -9.17 -17.48 -8.43
C VAL A 75 -8.57 -16.51 -9.43
N ILE A 76 -7.27 -16.19 -9.32
CA ILE A 76 -6.56 -15.34 -10.29
C ILE A 76 -5.18 -15.98 -10.56
N LYS A 77 -4.77 -16.00 -11.83
CA LYS A 77 -3.47 -16.55 -12.24
C LYS A 77 -2.37 -15.51 -12.03
N LYS A 78 -1.17 -15.98 -11.70
CA LYS A 78 0.06 -15.21 -11.87
C LYS A 78 0.12 -14.68 -13.31
N GLY A 79 0.52 -13.43 -13.48
CA GLY A 79 0.60 -12.80 -14.78
C GLY A 79 -0.70 -12.11 -15.23
N SER A 80 -1.81 -12.28 -14.52
CA SER A 80 -3.05 -11.57 -14.83
C SER A 80 -2.86 -10.05 -14.76
N LEU A 81 -3.43 -9.34 -15.73
CA LEU A 81 -3.45 -7.88 -15.80
C LEU A 81 -4.37 -7.31 -14.71
N VAL A 82 -3.90 -6.31 -13.99
CA VAL A 82 -4.71 -5.53 -13.05
C VAL A 82 -4.67 -4.08 -13.51
N GLU A 83 -5.82 -3.53 -13.85
CA GLU A 83 -5.97 -2.11 -14.21
C GLU A 83 -6.38 -1.33 -12.95
N GLY A 84 -5.69 -0.23 -12.65
CA GLY A 84 -6.08 0.74 -11.63
C GLY A 84 -6.24 2.14 -12.23
N GLU A 85 -6.90 3.02 -11.49
CA GLU A 85 -7.13 4.41 -11.88
C GLU A 85 -6.44 5.37 -10.93
N VAL A 86 -5.72 6.35 -11.49
CA VAL A 86 -5.13 7.43 -10.69
C VAL A 86 -6.23 8.38 -10.26
N VAL A 87 -6.61 8.35 -8.98
CA VAL A 87 -7.72 9.18 -8.45
C VAL A 87 -7.25 10.50 -7.86
N LEU A 88 -5.96 10.62 -7.52
CA LEU A 88 -5.38 11.85 -6.99
C LEU A 88 -3.91 11.99 -7.40
N ILE A 89 -3.53 13.19 -7.86
CA ILE A 89 -2.13 13.59 -8.04
C ILE A 89 -1.90 14.91 -7.31
N VAL A 90 -1.06 14.89 -6.29
CA VAL A 90 -0.51 16.11 -5.69
C VAL A 90 0.86 16.35 -6.31
N PRO A 91 1.07 17.41 -7.11
CA PRO A 91 2.38 17.71 -7.69
C PRO A 91 3.39 18.08 -6.60
N ASN A 92 4.67 17.83 -6.86
CA ASN A 92 5.74 18.34 -6.00
C ASN A 92 5.82 19.87 -6.06
N ARG A 93 6.33 20.48 -4.99
CA ARG A 93 6.54 21.92 -4.89
C ARG A 93 7.95 22.23 -4.39
N PHE A 94 8.29 23.51 -4.41
CA PHE A 94 9.49 24.04 -3.78
C PHE A 94 9.47 23.83 -2.26
N ILE A 95 10.61 24.08 -1.61
CA ILE A 95 10.82 23.80 -0.19
C ILE A 95 10.66 22.28 0.07
N SER A 96 11.16 21.47 -0.87
CA SER A 96 11.24 20.01 -0.75
C SER A 96 9.91 19.27 -0.55
N ILE A 97 8.77 19.89 -0.86
CA ILE A 97 7.45 19.24 -0.75
C ILE A 97 7.30 18.17 -1.85
N PRO A 98 7.26 16.87 -1.51
CA PRO A 98 7.26 15.79 -2.51
C PRO A 98 5.89 15.64 -3.17
N ALA A 99 5.90 15.10 -4.39
CA ALA A 99 4.69 14.70 -5.10
C ALA A 99 4.02 13.51 -4.39
N LYS A 100 2.71 13.35 -4.57
CA LYS A 100 1.93 12.20 -4.08
C LYS A 100 0.97 11.72 -5.14
N ILE A 101 0.74 10.42 -5.20
CA ILE A 101 -0.33 9.83 -6.01
C ILE A 101 -1.17 8.87 -5.19
N VAL A 102 -2.43 8.74 -5.58
CA VAL A 102 -3.34 7.71 -5.10
C VAL A 102 -3.92 6.99 -6.32
N ILE A 103 -3.85 5.66 -6.30
CA ILE A 103 -4.41 4.79 -7.33
C ILE A 103 -5.43 3.87 -6.66
N GLU A 104 -6.64 3.82 -7.20
CA GLU A 104 -7.77 3.04 -6.69
C GLU A 104 -8.52 2.37 -7.85
N GLU A 105 -9.77 1.92 -7.61
CA GLU A 105 -10.66 1.37 -8.63
C GLU A 105 -10.05 0.17 -9.40
N PHE A 106 -9.35 -0.70 -8.67
CA PHE A 106 -8.64 -1.82 -9.28
C PHE A 106 -9.59 -2.89 -9.83
N THR A 107 -9.34 -3.34 -11.05
CA THR A 107 -10.06 -4.44 -11.69
C THR A 107 -9.11 -5.42 -12.37
N THR A 108 -9.53 -6.68 -12.47
CA THR A 108 -8.79 -7.76 -13.14
C THR A 108 -9.77 -8.78 -13.71
N GLU A 109 -9.26 -9.82 -14.35
CA GLU A 109 -10.04 -10.98 -14.79
C GLU A 109 -9.70 -12.19 -13.92
N ASP A 110 -10.74 -12.90 -13.48
CA ASP A 110 -10.59 -14.18 -12.76
C ASP A 110 -10.23 -15.33 -13.72
N ILE A 111 -10.03 -16.53 -13.19
CA ILE A 111 -9.70 -17.71 -14.01
C ILE A 111 -10.82 -18.14 -14.97
N TYR A 112 -12.05 -17.64 -14.78
CA TYR A 112 -13.23 -17.92 -15.58
C TYR A 112 -13.47 -16.83 -16.64
N GLY A 113 -12.65 -15.77 -16.67
CA GLY A 113 -12.77 -14.65 -17.59
C GLY A 113 -13.77 -13.58 -17.14
N ASN A 114 -14.24 -13.61 -15.88
CA ASN A 114 -15.11 -12.55 -15.36
C ASN A 114 -14.28 -11.36 -14.89
N LYS A 115 -14.76 -10.15 -15.19
CA LYS A 115 -14.19 -8.93 -14.62
C LYS A 115 -14.54 -8.84 -13.13
N VAL A 116 -13.52 -8.75 -12.29
CA VAL A 116 -13.65 -8.67 -10.83
C VAL A 116 -12.99 -7.40 -10.32
N ARG A 117 -13.57 -6.82 -9.26
CA ARG A 117 -13.04 -5.63 -8.60
C ARG A 117 -12.17 -6.06 -7.41
N LEU A 118 -10.96 -5.52 -7.35
CA LEU A 118 -10.07 -5.69 -6.21
C LEU A 118 -10.22 -4.51 -5.26
N LYS A 119 -10.22 -4.79 -3.95
CA LYS A 119 -10.29 -3.79 -2.90
C LYS A 119 -8.89 -3.38 -2.48
N GLY A 120 -8.70 -2.08 -2.25
CA GLY A 120 -7.42 -1.52 -1.80
C GLY A 120 -7.14 -0.17 -2.46
N SER A 121 -6.13 0.52 -1.92
CA SER A 121 -5.60 1.75 -2.49
C SER A 121 -4.08 1.69 -2.50
N ILE A 122 -3.46 2.19 -3.57
CA ILE A 122 -2.01 2.40 -3.62
C ILE A 122 -1.76 3.88 -3.40
N ARG A 123 -1.08 4.20 -2.31
CA ARG A 123 -0.69 5.57 -1.94
C ARG A 123 0.83 5.65 -1.94
N LYS A 124 1.40 6.51 -2.79
CA LYS A 124 2.86 6.68 -2.85
C LYS A 124 3.24 8.15 -2.89
N ALA A 125 4.29 8.49 -2.14
CA ALA A 125 4.93 9.79 -2.13
C ALA A 125 6.30 9.73 -2.79
N GLY A 126 6.73 10.84 -3.38
CA GLY A 126 8.09 11.04 -3.86
C GLY A 126 9.07 11.15 -2.69
N ASN A 127 10.36 11.09 -3.00
CA ASN A 127 11.39 11.14 -1.97
C ASN A 127 11.37 12.49 -1.23
N ASP A 128 11.45 12.43 0.10
CA ASP A 128 11.57 13.62 0.92
C ASP A 128 13.07 14.00 1.05
N HIS A 129 13.43 15.17 0.51
CA HIS A 129 14.79 15.69 0.58
C HIS A 129 15.06 16.49 1.87
N ASN A 130 14.10 16.56 2.80
CA ASN A 130 14.23 17.32 4.06
C ASN A 130 15.36 16.83 4.97
N ASN A 131 15.78 15.56 4.88
CA ASN A 131 16.80 14.99 5.75
C ASN A 131 18.25 15.41 5.42
N ILE A 132 18.49 16.12 4.31
CA ILE A 132 19.84 16.50 3.87
C ILE A 132 20.04 18.03 3.91
N VAL A 133 18.96 18.82 3.97
CA VAL A 133 19.03 20.25 3.64
C VAL A 133 18.29 21.19 4.62
N PRO A 134 18.24 20.97 5.95
CA PRO A 134 17.62 21.97 6.83
C PRO A 134 18.38 23.31 6.83
N TYR A 135 19.70 23.30 6.61
CA TYR A 135 20.53 24.51 6.67
C TYR A 135 20.63 25.30 5.35
N ILE A 136 20.52 24.67 4.17
CA ILE A 136 20.66 25.38 2.87
C ILE A 136 19.28 25.86 2.33
N ASN A 137 18.18 25.22 2.72
CA ASN A 137 16.84 25.65 2.30
C ASN A 137 16.40 26.98 2.92
N LEU A 138 17.00 27.40 4.04
CA LEU A 138 16.64 28.65 4.72
C LEU A 138 17.00 29.91 3.89
N PHE A 139 17.90 29.78 2.90
CA PHE A 139 18.40 30.92 2.13
C PHE A 139 18.11 30.90 0.62
N THR A 140 17.56 29.82 0.07
CA THR A 140 17.31 29.76 -1.39
C THR A 140 15.89 29.32 -1.79
N GLY A 141 15.21 28.46 -1.03
CA GLY A 141 13.87 27.98 -1.42
C GLY A 141 13.77 27.28 -2.80
N LEU A 142 14.90 27.04 -3.47
CA LEU A 142 14.94 26.55 -4.86
C LEU A 142 14.89 25.03 -5.00
N VAL A 143 14.93 24.27 -3.90
CA VAL A 143 14.91 22.80 -3.97
C VAL A 143 13.48 22.30 -4.12
N ARG A 144 13.19 21.64 -5.25
CA ARG A 144 11.92 20.97 -5.51
C ARG A 144 11.86 19.62 -4.82
N GLY A 145 10.69 19.24 -4.28
CA GLY A 145 10.48 17.92 -3.70
C GLY A 145 10.57 16.80 -4.73
N GLY A 146 10.80 15.58 -4.25
CA GLY A 146 10.93 14.40 -5.10
C GLY A 146 9.65 14.07 -5.88
N GLU A 147 9.82 13.49 -7.06
CA GLU A 147 8.74 12.94 -7.89
C GLU A 147 8.38 11.52 -7.42
N VAL A 148 7.12 11.13 -7.59
CA VAL A 148 6.71 9.73 -7.36
C VAL A 148 7.31 8.85 -8.45
N GLN A 149 7.81 7.69 -8.04
CA GLN A 149 8.24 6.61 -8.94
C GLN A 149 7.70 5.28 -8.42
N ILE A 150 6.86 4.60 -9.20
CA ILE A 150 6.53 3.19 -9.03
C ILE A 150 7.28 2.42 -10.11
N ARG A 151 8.10 1.45 -9.70
CA ARG A 151 8.98 0.69 -10.57
C ARG A 151 8.54 -0.78 -10.67
N PRO A 152 8.54 -1.35 -11.89
CA PRO A 152 8.25 -2.77 -12.09
C PRO A 152 9.27 -3.62 -11.31
N GLU A 153 8.79 -4.69 -10.68
CA GLU A 153 9.61 -5.69 -9.97
C GLU A 153 10.41 -5.19 -8.74
N GLU A 154 10.35 -3.88 -8.46
CA GLU A 154 10.93 -3.29 -7.25
C GLU A 154 9.82 -2.93 -6.24
N ASP A 155 8.73 -2.34 -6.74
CA ASP A 155 7.60 -1.93 -5.92
C ASP A 155 6.48 -2.97 -5.99
N TYR A 156 6.04 -3.43 -4.81
CA TYR A 156 4.96 -4.39 -4.66
C TYR A 156 3.85 -3.84 -3.79
N PHE A 157 2.61 -4.12 -4.17
CA PHE A 157 1.42 -3.69 -3.45
C PHE A 157 0.49 -4.87 -3.20
N ILE A 158 -0.34 -4.76 -2.17
CA ILE A 158 -1.32 -5.76 -1.79
C ILE A 158 -2.71 -5.16 -2.01
N LEU A 159 -3.51 -5.87 -2.79
CA LEU A 159 -4.94 -5.66 -2.97
C LEU A 159 -5.68 -6.90 -2.44
N PHE A 160 -7.00 -6.84 -2.39
CA PHE A 160 -7.83 -7.91 -1.85
C PHE A 160 -8.95 -8.32 -2.82
N TYR A 161 -9.12 -9.62 -3.01
CA TYR A 161 -10.19 -10.23 -3.80
C TYR A 161 -11.42 -10.56 -2.95
#